data_AF-A0A392V8S7-F1
#
_entry.id   AF-A0A392V8S7-F1
#
_cell.length_a   1.000
_cell.length_b   1.000
_cell.length_c   1.000
_cell.angle_alpha   90.00
_cell.angle_beta   90.00
_cell.angle_gamma   90.00
#
_symmetry.space_group_name_H-M   'P 1'
#
loop_
_entity.id
_entity.type
_entity.pdbx_description
1 polymer ?
#
loop_
_entity_poly.entity_id
_entity_poly.type
_entity_poly.pdbx_seq_one_letter_code
_entity_poly.pdbx_strand_id
1 'polypeptide(L)' 'ERTARANLKAVRQAKQTARLATLDQPSQEEEEDIYSPYILEEEHIEMTEANSPPPPMRTLGDYGQRNDGEIA' A
#
# COMPACT_ATOMS: atom_id res chain seq x y z
N GLU A 1 -13.41 22.74 32.94
CA GLU A 1 -12.77 22.33 31.66
C GLU A 1 -13.76 22.30 30.47
N ARG A 2 -14.49 23.39 30.20
CA ARG A 2 -15.39 23.48 29.01
C ARG A 2 -14.70 24.15 27.82
N THR A 3 -13.78 25.07 28.09
CA THR A 3 -13.05 25.86 27.08
C THR A 3 -11.95 25.05 26.39
N ALA A 4 -11.22 24.19 27.11
CA ALA A 4 -10.18 23.34 26.51
C ALA A 4 -10.73 22.40 25.43
N ARG A 5 -11.89 21.79 25.68
CA ARG A 5 -12.58 20.93 24.71
C ARG A 5 -13.11 21.72 23.51
N ALA A 6 -13.55 22.96 23.71
CA ALA A 6 -13.96 23.85 22.62
C ALA A 6 -12.76 24.25 21.74
N ASN A 7 -11.62 24.59 22.36
CA ASN A 7 -10.39 24.93 21.66
C ASN A 7 -9.86 23.76 20.83
N LEU A 8 -9.91 22.53 21.37
CA LEU A 8 -9.52 21.34 20.62
C LEU A 8 -10.39 21.11 19.37
N LYS A 9 -11.70 21.36 19.47
CA LYS A 9 -12.62 21.27 18.33
C LYS A 9 -12.30 22.33 17.28
N ALA A 10 -12.06 23.58 17.70
CA ALA A 10 -11.69 24.66 16.80
C ALA A 10 -10.38 24.37 16.05
N VAL A 11 -9.35 23.86 16.75
CA VAL A 11 -8.06 23.47 16.15
C VAL A 11 -8.23 22.32 15.16
N ARG A 12 -9.04 21.30 15.50
CA ARG A 12 -9.31 20.18 14.60
C ARG A 12 -10.01 20.64 13.32
N GLN A 13 -11.00 21.53 13.45
CA GLN A 13 -11.71 22.10 12.31
C GLN A 13 -10.77 22.91 11.41
N ALA A 14 -9.95 23.80 11.99
CA ALA A 14 -8.97 24.60 11.24
C ALA A 14 -7.95 23.73 10.48
N LYS A 15 -7.49 22.63 11.10
CA LYS A 15 -6.59 21.67 10.45
C LYS A 15 -7.26 20.92 9.30
N GLN A 16 -8.54 20.55 9.46
CA GLN A 16 -9.30 19.88 8.40
C GLN A 16 -9.56 20.81 7.22
N THR A 17 -9.93 22.07 7.47
CA THR A 17 -10.13 23.06 6.40
C THR A 17 -8.83 23.38 5.67
N ALA A 18 -7.70 23.46 6.39
CA ALA A 18 -6.40 23.66 5.77
C ALA A 18 -6.04 22.50 4.83
N ARG A 19 -6.25 21.24 5.27
CA ARG A 19 -6.01 20.05 4.44
C ARG A 19 -6.90 19.98 3.20
N LEU A 20 -8.17 20.39 3.32
CA LEU A 20 -9.07 20.44 2.16
C LEU A 20 -8.65 21.55 1.18
N ALA A 21 -8.23 22.71 1.67
CA ALA A 21 -7.74 23.80 0.83
C ALA A 21 -6.42 23.45 0.12
N THR A 22 -5.52 22.71 0.79
CA THR A 22 -4.28 22.21 0.17
C THR A 22 -4.52 21.05 -0.79
N LEU A 23 -5.67 20.34 -0.68
CA LEU A 23 -6.01 19.26 -1.61
C LEU A 23 -6.56 19.79 -2.94
N ASP A 24 -7.26 20.93 -2.92
CA ASP A 24 -7.69 21.66 -4.13
C ASP A 24 -6.52 22.40 -4.81
N GLN A 25 -5.39 22.55 -4.12
CA GLN A 25 -4.14 22.93 -4.76
C GLN A 25 -3.44 21.64 -5.19
N PRO A 26 -2.99 21.51 -6.46
CA PRO A 26 -2.07 20.43 -6.79
C PRO A 26 -0.80 20.69 -5.98
N SER A 27 -0.64 19.98 -4.86
CA SER A 27 0.58 20.01 -4.08
C SER A 27 1.70 19.50 -4.98
N GLN A 28 2.47 20.43 -5.54
CA GLN A 28 3.73 20.18 -6.24
C GLN A 28 4.81 19.52 -5.35
N GLU A 29 4.45 19.13 -4.13
CA GLU A 29 5.34 18.56 -3.12
C GLU A 29 5.28 17.01 -3.07
N GLU A 30 4.55 16.37 -3.98
CA GLU A 30 4.47 14.89 -4.08
C GLU A 30 5.40 14.27 -5.14
N GLU A 31 6.19 15.06 -5.89
CA GLU A 31 7.07 14.53 -6.95
C GLU A 31 8.58 14.53 -6.63
N GLU A 32 9.01 15.01 -5.46
CA GLU A 32 10.46 15.10 -5.15
C GLU A 32 10.99 14.04 -4.17
N ASP A 33 10.13 13.28 -3.48
CA ASP A 33 10.56 12.23 -2.54
C ASP A 33 10.51 10.80 -3.13
N ILE A 34 10.09 10.64 -4.39
CA ILE A 34 10.00 9.32 -5.05
C ILE A 34 11.31 8.93 -5.74
N TYR A 35 12.25 9.86 -5.91
CA TYR A 35 13.57 9.56 -6.49
C TYR A 35 14.61 9.31 -5.41
N SER A 36 14.34 8.34 -4.53
CA SER A 36 15.41 7.66 -3.81
C SER A 36 16.28 6.92 -4.83
N PRO A 37 17.61 7.08 -4.84
CA PRO A 37 18.50 6.36 -5.75
C PRO A 37 18.37 4.84 -5.66
N TYR A 38 17.74 4.34 -4.59
CA TYR A 38 17.49 2.92 -4.35
C TYR A 38 16.43 2.31 -5.27
N ILE A 39 15.50 3.10 -5.82
CA ILE A 39 14.38 2.57 -6.63
C ILE A 39 14.81 2.30 -8.09
N LEU A 40 15.92 2.88 -8.56
CA LEU A 40 16.42 2.66 -9.93
C LEU A 40 17.13 1.31 -10.12
N GLU A 41 17.46 0.60 -9.04
CA GLU A 41 17.97 -0.79 -9.09
C GLU A 41 16.85 -1.84 -9.03
N GLU A 42 15.58 -1.44 -8.88
CA GLU A 42 14.44 -2.35 -9.04
C GLU A 42 14.32 -2.66 -10.54
N GLU A 43 15.11 -3.65 -10.94
CA GLU A 43 15.00 -4.50 -12.11
C GLU A 43 13.66 -4.29 -12.81
N HIS A 44 13.70 -3.72 -14.01
CA HIS A 44 12.53 -3.65 -14.88
C HIS A 44 11.99 -5.07 -15.06
N ILE A 45 11.04 -5.49 -14.22
CA ILE A 45 10.35 -6.76 -14.36
C ILE A 45 9.60 -6.65 -15.67
N GLU A 46 10.16 -7.24 -16.71
CA GLU A 46 9.54 -7.38 -17.99
C GLU A 46 8.25 -8.19 -17.77
N MET A 47 7.12 -7.50 -17.68
CA MET A 47 5.76 -8.06 -17.60
C MET A 47 5.38 -8.74 -18.94
N THR A 48 6.32 -9.39 -19.61
CA THR A 48 5.97 -10.52 -20.46
C THR A 48 5.51 -11.60 -19.51
N GLU A 49 4.20 -11.60 -19.23
CA GLU A 49 3.51 -12.76 -18.73
C GLU A 49 3.74 -13.87 -19.76
N ALA A 50 4.88 -14.56 -19.62
CA ALA A 50 5.08 -15.84 -20.26
C ALA A 50 3.87 -16.64 -19.84
N ASN A 51 3.04 -17.03 -20.83
CA ASN A 51 1.78 -17.77 -20.70
C ASN A 51 2.03 -19.17 -20.10
N SER A 52 2.66 -19.18 -18.93
CA SER A 52 2.98 -20.33 -18.13
C SER A 52 1.64 -20.80 -17.58
N PRO A 53 1.30 -22.08 -17.73
CA PRO A 53 0.06 -22.57 -17.15
C PRO A 53 0.05 -22.27 -15.64
N PRO A 54 -1.11 -21.91 -15.07
CA PRO A 54 -1.21 -21.66 -13.64
C PRO A 54 -0.74 -22.90 -12.87
N PRO A 55 -0.10 -22.72 -11.70
CA PRO A 55 0.34 -23.83 -10.89
C PRO A 55 -0.86 -24.68 -10.45
N PRO A 56 -0.67 -25.99 -10.21
CA PRO A 56 -1.72 -26.87 -9.73
C PRO A 56 -2.34 -26.35 -8.43
N MET A 57 -3.66 -26.25 -8.40
CA MET A 57 -4.39 -25.87 -7.18
C MET A 57 -4.46 -27.04 -6.21
N ARG A 58 -4.30 -26.75 -4.92
CA ARG A 58 -4.47 -27.72 -3.84
C ARG A 58 -5.91 -27.70 -3.33
N THR A 59 -6.46 -28.87 -3.06
CA THR A 59 -7.76 -29.09 -2.40
C THR A 59 -7.60 -29.16 -0.88
N LEU A 60 -8.70 -29.06 -0.14
CA LEU A 60 -8.71 -29.25 1.32
C LEU A 60 -8.19 -30.65 1.74
N GLY A 61 -8.25 -31.64 0.84
CA GLY A 61 -7.71 -32.99 1.08
C GLY A 61 -6.19 -33.09 0.92
N ASP A 62 -5.55 -32.09 0.33
CA ASP A 62 -4.10 -32.15 0.01
C ASP A 62 -3.23 -31.62 1.15
N TYR A 63 -3.83 -31.07 2.21
CA TYR A 63 -3.09 -30.64 3.40
C TYR A 63 -2.50 -31.85 4.11
N GLY A 64 -1.18 -31.89 4.23
CA GLY A 64 -0.43 -33.02 4.80
C GLY A 64 0.25 -33.89 3.75
N GLN A 65 -0.05 -33.76 2.45
CA GLN A 65 0.70 -34.47 1.41
C GLN A 65 2.04 -33.76 1.13
N ARG A 66 3.14 -34.53 1.22
CA ARG A 66 4.51 -34.14 0.85
C ARG A 66 4.73 -34.30 -0.65
N ASN A 67 5.80 -33.69 -1.16
CA ASN A 67 6.11 -33.66 -2.60
C ASN A 67 6.45 -35.04 -3.20
N ASP A 68 6.70 -36.05 -2.37
CA ASP A 68 6.93 -37.45 -2.73
C ASP A 68 5.65 -38.31 -2.67
N GLY A 69 4.51 -37.70 -2.36
CA GLY A 69 3.23 -38.40 -2.18
C GLY A 69 3.07 -39.04 -0.80
N GLU A 70 4.04 -38.89 0.12
CA GLU A 70 3.88 -39.32 1.51
C GLU A 70 2.96 -38.37 2.27
N ILE A 71 2.18 -38.91 3.20
CA ILE A 71 1.39 -38.10 4.13
C ILE A 71 2.30 -37.79 5.32
N ALA A 72 2.34 -36.51 5.71
CA ALA A 72 3.21 -35.98 6.74
C ALA A 72 2.88 -36.46 8.15
#